data_AF-A0AAQ0CJK9-F1
#
_entry.id   AF-A0AAQ0CJK9-F1
#
_cell.length_a   1.000
_cell.length_b   1.000
_cell.length_c   1.000
_cell.angle_alpha   90.00
_cell.angle_beta   90.00
_cell.angle_gamma   90.00
#
_symmetry.space_group_name_H-M   'P 1'
#
loop_
_entity.id
_entity.type
_entity.pdbx_description
1 polymer ?
#
loop_
_entity_poly.entity_id
_entity_poly.type
_entity_poly.pdbx_seq_one_letter_code
_entity_poly.pdbx_strand_id
1 'polypeptide(L)'
;MARTRAIQSAEAPLWLEVLLAYAFGSEPAQRAAQLDLLGVAYDATAYPNDIPDARLAELLLAWAEQYVPGEDWQRLQARIRQRRSQLR
;
A
#
# COMPACT_ATOMS: atom_id res chain seq x y z
N MET A 1 -20.73 -0.47 10.13
CA MET A 1 -20.46 -0.16 8.72
C MET A 1 -18.96 -0.09 8.53
N ALA A 2 -18.38 -0.96 7.70
CA ALA A 2 -16.95 -0.92 7.40
C ALA A 2 -16.65 0.39 6.67
N ARG A 3 -15.79 1.22 7.26
CA ARG A 3 -15.37 2.48 6.65
C ARG A 3 -14.70 2.14 5.31
N THR A 4 -15.20 2.69 4.20
CA THR A 4 -14.65 2.44 2.87
C THR A 4 -13.15 2.76 2.89
N ARG A 5 -12.33 1.74 2.63
CA ARG A 5 -10.88 1.91 2.50
C ARG A 5 -10.64 2.67 1.21
N ALA A 6 -9.68 3.60 1.23
CA ALA A 6 -9.33 4.40 0.06
C ALA A 6 -7.87 4.80 0.13
N ILE A 7 -7.21 4.74 -1.01
CA ILE A 7 -5.86 5.25 -1.27
C ILE A 7 -5.98 6.35 -2.31
N GLN A 8 -5.48 7.54 -2.02
CA GLN A 8 -5.44 8.64 -2.99
C GLN A 8 -4.30 8.39 -3.98
N SER A 9 -4.53 8.66 -5.27
CA SER A 9 -3.51 8.48 -6.31
C SER A 9 -2.20 9.18 -5.96
N ALA A 10 -2.26 10.44 -5.52
CA ALA A 10 -1.08 11.21 -5.12
C ALA A 10 -0.31 10.63 -3.91
N GLU A 11 -0.94 9.75 -3.13
CA GLU A 11 -0.31 9.07 -1.99
C GLU A 11 0.16 7.64 -2.37
N ALA A 12 -0.09 7.16 -3.60
CA ALA A 12 0.17 5.78 -3.99
C ALA A 12 1.63 5.34 -3.78
N PRO A 13 2.65 6.13 -4.14
CA PRO A 13 4.05 5.77 -3.86
C PRO A 13 4.34 5.65 -2.35
N LEU A 14 3.75 6.54 -1.55
CA LEU A 14 3.91 6.53 -0.09
C LEU A 14 3.24 5.29 0.53
N TRP A 15 2.08 4.91 0.00
CA TRP A 15 1.39 3.68 0.39
C TRP A 15 2.18 2.43 0.02
N LEU A 16 2.80 2.39 -1.16
CA LEU A 16 3.64 1.28 -1.60
C LEU A 16 4.75 1.00 -0.58
N GLU A 17 5.48 2.04 -0.14
CA GLU A 17 6.53 1.89 0.88
C GLU A 17 5.99 1.35 2.21
N VAL A 18 4.86 1.90 2.68
CA VAL A 18 4.28 1.53 3.97
C VAL A 18 3.74 0.10 3.96
N LEU A 19 3.13 -0.33 2.84
CA LEU A 19 2.63 -1.68 2.66
C LEU A 19 3.77 -2.68 2.52
N LEU A 20 4.87 -2.33 1.84
CA LEU A 20 6.07 -3.16 1.80
C LEU A 20 6.66 -3.34 3.21
N ALA A 21 6.81 -2.26 3.97
CA ALA A 21 7.29 -2.33 5.34
C ALA A 21 6.37 -3.15 6.26
N TYR A 22 5.07 -3.17 5.99
CA TYR A 22 4.10 -4.03 6.70
C TYR A 22 4.26 -5.50 6.29
N ALA A 23 4.23 -5.80 5.00
CA ALA A 23 4.27 -7.17 4.47
C ALA A 23 5.56 -7.93 4.81
N PHE A 24 6.68 -7.21 4.90
CA PHE A 24 8.00 -7.75 5.23
C PHE A 24 8.44 -7.44 6.68
N GLY A 25 7.51 -7.00 7.53
CA GLY A 25 7.77 -6.65 8.91
C GLY A 25 7.95 -7.84 9.86
N SER A 26 7.84 -7.58 11.16
CA SER A 26 8.08 -8.55 12.23
C SER A 26 7.10 -9.73 12.25
N GLU A 27 5.87 -9.51 11.79
CA GLU A 27 4.89 -10.57 11.52
C GLU A 27 4.62 -10.54 10.02
N PRO A 28 5.42 -11.27 9.21
CA PRO A 28 5.32 -11.18 7.78
C PRO A 28 3.94 -11.64 7.31
N ALA A 29 3.39 -10.91 6.33
CA ALA A 29 2.21 -11.35 5.63
C ALA A 29 2.46 -12.73 4.98
N GLN A 30 1.39 -13.44 4.63
CA GLN A 30 1.52 -14.72 3.93
C GLN A 30 2.40 -14.55 2.68
N ARG A 31 3.22 -15.56 2.36
CA ARG A 31 4.16 -15.51 1.23
C ARG A 31 3.49 -15.12 -0.09
N ALA A 32 2.24 -15.54 -0.30
CA ALA A 32 1.44 -15.12 -1.46
C ALA A 32 1.21 -13.59 -1.50
N ALA A 33 0.83 -12.98 -0.37
CA ALA A 33 0.66 -11.55 -0.25
C ALA A 33 1.97 -10.78 -0.49
N GLN A 34 3.09 -11.31 0.00
CA GLN A 34 4.41 -10.73 -0.22
C GLN A 34 4.82 -10.75 -1.70
N LEU A 35 4.62 -11.88 -2.38
CA LEU A 35 4.93 -12.02 -3.81
C LEU A 35 4.04 -11.12 -4.67
N ASP A 36 2.76 -11.03 -4.35
CA ASP A 36 1.81 -10.16 -5.06
C ASP A 36 2.21 -8.68 -4.93
N LEU A 37 2.55 -8.23 -3.71
CA LEU A 37 3.00 -6.85 -3.49
C LEU A 37 4.36 -6.56 -4.14
N LEU A 38 5.27 -7.54 -4.18
CA LEU A 38 6.53 -7.41 -4.90
C LEU A 38 6.33 -7.28 -6.41
N GLY A 39 5.36 -7.99 -6.99
CA GLY A 39 4.98 -7.83 -8.40
C GLY A 39 4.55 -6.39 -8.68
N VAL A 40 3.62 -5.86 -7.88
CA VAL A 40 3.16 -4.46 -8.01
C VAL A 40 4.32 -3.47 -7.82
N ALA A 41 5.20 -3.70 -6.84
CA ALA A 41 6.37 -2.85 -6.61
C ALA A 41 7.36 -2.89 -7.77
N TYR A 42 7.60 -4.07 -8.33
CA TYR A 42 8.46 -4.24 -9.50
C TYR A 42 7.88 -3.52 -10.70
N ASP A 43 6.60 -3.70 -11.01
CA ASP A 43 6.01 -3.04 -12.17
C ASP A 43 6.00 -1.51 -12.02
N ALA A 44 5.72 -1.01 -10.80
CA ALA A 44 5.75 0.43 -10.51
C ALA A 44 7.16 1.05 -10.63
N THR A 45 8.22 0.27 -10.42
CA THR A 45 9.62 0.76 -10.48
C THR A 45 10.27 0.53 -11.84
N ALA A 46 9.99 -0.60 -12.49
CA ALA A 46 10.52 -0.95 -13.80
C ALA A 46 9.78 -0.23 -14.94
N TYR A 47 8.47 -0.01 -14.78
CA TYR A 47 7.61 0.59 -15.81
C TYR A 47 6.78 1.77 -15.26
N PRO A 48 7.44 2.83 -14.76
CA PRO A 48 6.76 3.95 -14.10
C PRO A 48 5.81 4.73 -15.03
N ASN A 49 6.02 4.67 -16.34
CA ASN A 49 5.13 5.31 -17.32
C ASN A 49 3.91 4.45 -17.69
N ASP A 50 3.97 3.14 -17.44
CA ASP A 50 2.90 2.20 -17.79
C ASP A 50 1.90 2.02 -16.64
N ILE A 51 2.32 2.35 -15.41
CA ILE A 51 1.46 2.34 -14.23
C ILE A 51 1.29 3.76 -13.70
N PRO A 52 0.22 4.47 -14.08
CA PRO A 52 -0.09 5.76 -13.49
C PRO A 52 -0.44 5.59 -12.01
N ASP A 53 -0.19 6.63 -11.21
CA ASP A 53 -0.44 6.65 -9.76
C ASP A 53 -1.87 6.24 -9.37
N ALA A 54 -2.86 6.56 -10.21
CA ALA A 54 -4.24 6.13 -10.00
C ALA A 54 -4.39 4.60 -10.09
N ARG A 55 -3.73 3.97 -11.06
CA ARG A 55 -3.73 2.51 -11.21
C ARG A 55 -2.96 1.85 -10.08
N LEU A 56 -1.83 2.44 -9.67
CA LEU A 56 -1.08 1.96 -8.51
C LEU A 56 -1.94 2.01 -7.23
N ALA A 57 -2.67 3.10 -7.00
CA ALA A 57 -3.57 3.23 -5.85
C ALA A 57 -4.65 2.15 -5.83
N GLU A 58 -5.25 1.82 -6.99
CA GLU A 58 -6.23 0.74 -7.10
C GLU A 58 -5.63 -0.62 -6.75
N LEU A 59 -4.45 -0.95 -7.30
CA LEU A 59 -3.76 -2.21 -7.04
C LEU A 59 -3.40 -2.36 -5.56
N LEU A 60 -2.85 -1.30 -4.96
CA LEU A 60 -2.51 -1.29 -3.53
C LEU A 60 -3.74 -1.38 -2.64
N LEU A 61 -4.85 -0.77 -3.03
CA LEU A 61 -6.11 -0.84 -2.28
C LEU A 61 -6.67 -2.26 -2.33
N ALA A 62 -6.71 -2.88 -3.51
CA ALA A 62 -7.18 -4.26 -3.68
C ALA A 62 -6.32 -5.24 -2.85
N TRP A 63 -5.00 -5.08 -2.91
CA TRP A 63 -4.07 -5.86 -2.08
C TRP A 63 -4.36 -5.69 -0.59
N ALA A 64 -4.54 -4.44 -0.14
CA ALA A 64 -4.80 -4.15 1.26
C ALA A 64 -6.17 -4.69 1.71
N GLU A 65 -7.20 -4.61 0.88
CA GLU A 65 -8.51 -5.20 1.16
C GLU A 65 -8.45 -6.72 1.36
N GLN A 66 -7.61 -7.39 0.58
CA GLN A 66 -7.45 -8.84 0.64
C GLN A 66 -6.59 -9.29 1.82
N TYR A 67 -5.50 -8.60 2.12
CA TYR A 67 -4.47 -9.10 3.04
C TYR A 67 -4.30 -8.32 4.34
N VAL A 68 -4.86 -7.11 4.45
CA VAL A 68 -4.70 -6.25 5.64
C VAL A 68 -5.96 -6.31 6.51
N PRO A 69 -5.86 -6.75 7.77
CA PRO A 69 -6.96 -6.67 8.74
C PRO A 69 -7.40 -5.22 8.98
N GLY A 70 -8.68 -5.02 9.33
CA GLY A 70 -9.22 -3.67 9.54
C GLY A 70 -8.52 -2.88 10.65
N GLU A 71 -7.98 -3.55 11.66
CA GLU A 71 -7.24 -2.93 12.77
C GLU A 71 -5.89 -2.39 12.31
N ASP A 72 -5.14 -3.18 11.54
CA ASP A 72 -3.87 -2.77 10.97
C ASP A 72 -4.03 -1.67 9.92
N TRP A 73 -5.14 -1.70 9.16
CA TRP A 73 -5.47 -0.63 8.22
C TRP A 73 -5.49 0.76 8.89
N GLN A 74 -6.10 0.87 10.08
CA GLN A 74 -6.14 2.13 10.82
C GLN A 74 -4.73 2.60 11.24
N ARG A 75 -3.87 1.66 11.67
CA ARG A 75 -2.48 1.94 12.03
C ARG A 75 -1.66 2.41 10.82
N LEU A 76 -1.84 1.78 9.66
CA LEU A 76 -1.19 2.17 8.42
C LEU A 76 -1.65 3.56 7.95
N GLN A 77 -2.96 3.85 8.02
CA GLN A 77 -3.48 5.19 7.73
C GLN A 77 -2.87 6.27 8.64
N ALA A 78 -2.68 5.98 9.93
CA ALA A 78 -2.02 6.91 10.85
C ALA A 78 -0.56 7.17 10.44
N ARG A 79 0.19 6.13 10.05
CA ARG A 79 1.57 6.25 9.54
C ARG A 79 1.65 7.09 8.26
N ILE A 80 0.72 6.90 7.32
CA ILE A 80 0.64 7.69 6.09
C ILE A 80 0.40 9.17 6.41
N ARG A 81 -0.56 9.47 7.31
CA ARG A 81 -0.82 10.84 7.74
C ARG A 81 0.41 11.50 8.36
N GLN A 82 1.13 10.76 9.21
CA GLN A 82 2.37 11.24 9.82
C GLN A 82 3.45 11.54 8.77
N ARG A 83 3.71 10.60 7.85
CA ARG A 83 4.71 10.81 6.79
C ARG A 83 4.33 11.96 5.86
N ARG A 84 3.05 12.10 5.51
CA ARG A 84 2.57 13.24 4.72
C ARG A 84 2.81 14.58 5.41
N SER A 85 2.65 14.65 6.73
CA SER A 85 2.96 15.88 7.48
C SER A 85 4.45 16.19 7.57
N GLN A 86 5.34 15.20 7.38
CA GLN A 86 6.79 15.39 7.40
C GLN A 86 7.36 15.78 6.02
N LEU A 87 6.65 15.43 4.94
CA LEU A 87 7.01 15.79 3.56
C LEU A 87 6.54 17.20 3.16
N ARG A 88 5.85 17.91 4.05
CA ARG A 88 5.26 19.24 3.83
C ARG A 88 6.04 20.29 4.60
#